data_AF-A0AA37JZ67-F1
#
_entry.id   AF-A0AA37JZ67-F1
#
_cell.length_a   1.000
_cell.length_b   1.000
_cell.length_c   1.000
_cell.angle_alpha   90.00
_cell.angle_beta   90.00
_cell.angle_gamma   90.00
#
_symmetry.space_group_name_H-M   'P 1'
#
loop_
_entity.id
_entity.type
_entity.pdbx_description
1 polymer ?
#
loop_
_entity_poly.entity_id
_entity_poly.type
_entity_poly.pdbx_seq_one_letter_code
_entity_poly.pdbx_strand_id
1 'polypeptide(L)'
;MNNVPYNLFHKWYKDTRRKIVEVQVDGVPSVPPSDSVPSSPLVETLVKKDSLSSHVGNKHRNPCKGPSVLPVRICLNLTLSNGLYILQKDLDYPGLYRLIQKLEILC
;
A
#
# COMPACT_ATOMS: atom_id res chain seq x y z
N MET A 1 -9.88 12.62 25.31
CA MET A 1 -9.12 12.39 24.05
C MET A 1 -8.19 13.58 23.84
N ASN A 2 -6.89 13.35 23.69
CA ASN A 2 -5.91 14.44 23.61
C ASN A 2 -5.61 14.75 22.14
N ASN A 3 -6.29 15.75 21.60
CA ASN A 3 -6.08 16.21 20.23
C ASN A 3 -4.84 17.11 20.16
N VAL A 4 -3.75 16.62 19.56
CA VAL A 4 -2.58 17.45 19.25
C VAL A 4 -2.95 18.45 18.15
N PRO A 5 -2.83 19.77 18.35
CA PRO A 5 -3.15 20.75 17.32
C PRO A 5 -2.27 20.57 16.07
N TYR A 6 -2.87 20.59 14.89
CA TYR A 6 -2.17 20.40 13.60
C TYR A 6 -0.95 21.33 13.44
N ASN A 7 -1.05 22.58 13.91
CA ASN A 7 0.03 23.56 13.87
C ASN A 7 1.28 23.11 14.65
N LEU A 8 1.10 22.39 15.77
CA LEU A 8 2.21 21.86 16.58
C LEU A 8 2.89 20.69 15.88
N PHE A 9 2.11 19.74 15.33
CA PHE A 9 2.64 18.62 14.54
C PHE A 9 3.37 19.10 13.28
N HIS A 10 2.80 20.06 12.53
CA HIS A 10 3.39 20.59 11.31
C HIS A 10 4.74 21.29 11.56
N LYS A 11 4.84 22.04 12.67
CA LYS A 11 6.09 22.67 13.09
C LYS A 11 7.12 21.62 13.50
N TRP A 12 6.74 20.69 14.40
CA TRP A 12 7.61 19.61 14.85
C TRP A 12 8.13 18.76 13.67
N TYR A 13 7.27 18.37 12.73
CA TYR A 13 7.67 17.58 11.57
C TYR A 13 8.70 18.32 10.69
N LYS A 14 8.51 19.62 10.45
CA LYS A 14 9.47 20.46 9.71
C LYS A 14 10.82 20.59 10.43
N ASP A 15 10.79 20.78 11.75
CA ASP A 15 12.01 20.97 12.55
C ASP A 15 12.81 19.67 12.70
N THR A 16 12.12 18.53 12.91
CA THR A 16 12.74 17.21 13.01
C THR A 16 13.29 16.75 11.67
N ARG A 17 12.51 16.78 10.58
CA ARG A 17 12.93 16.23 9.28
C ARG A 17 14.10 16.97 8.62
N ARG A 18 14.39 18.20 9.05
CA ARG A 18 15.57 18.98 8.62
C ARG A 18 16.83 18.68 9.43
N LYS A 19 16.70 17.96 10.54
CA LYS A 19 17.79 17.59 11.47
C LYS A 19 18.12 16.09 11.44
N ILE A 20 17.39 15.30 10.65
CA ILE A 20 17.75 13.90 10.38
C ILE A 20 19.01 13.93 9.51
N VAL A 21 20.16 13.68 10.14
CA VAL A 21 21.42 13.38 9.47
C VAL A 21 21.48 11.87 9.28
N GLU A 22 21.84 11.43 8.09
CA GLU A 22 22.07 10.02 7.80
C GLU A 22 23.34 9.55 8.51
N VAL A 23 23.18 8.71 9.54
CA VAL A 23 24.29 8.12 10.27
C VAL A 23 24.61 6.78 9.65
N GLN A 24 25.76 6.69 8.97
CA GLN A 24 26.33 5.39 8.60
C GLN A 24 26.86 4.70 9.85
N VAL A 25 26.63 3.39 9.95
CA VAL A 25 27.11 2.56 11.06
C VAL A 25 28.09 1.55 10.49
N ASP A 26 29.36 1.64 10.89
CA ASP A 26 30.38 0.66 10.53
C ASP A 26 30.04 -0.70 11.13
N GLY A 27 29.81 -1.71 10.28
CA GLY A 27 29.39 -3.05 10.70
C GLY A 27 28.41 -3.77 9.77
N VAL A 28 28.00 -3.16 8.65
CA VAL A 28 27.21 -3.87 7.62
C VAL A 28 28.05 -4.98 6.99
N PRO A 29 27.64 -6.26 7.03
CA PRO A 29 28.32 -7.32 6.28
C PRO A 29 28.17 -7.06 4.79
N SER A 30 29.29 -7.04 4.07
CA SER A 30 29.32 -6.76 2.63
C SER A 30 28.48 -7.80 1.86
N VAL A 31 27.37 -7.35 1.29
CA VAL A 31 26.63 -8.12 0.28
C VAL A 31 27.49 -8.11 -0.99
N PRO A 32 27.93 -9.28 -1.50
CA PRO A 32 28.73 -9.32 -2.72
C PRO A 32 27.89 -8.90 -3.93
N PRO A 33 28.48 -8.19 -4.91
CA PRO A 33 27.75 -7.73 -6.09
C PRO A 33 27.41 -8.93 -6.99
N SER A 34 26.12 -9.12 -7.26
CA SER A 34 25.66 -9.82 -8.46
C SER A 34 25.12 -8.79 -9.44
N ASP A 35 26.01 -8.37 -10.35
CA ASP A 35 25.66 -7.58 -11.52
C ASP A 35 24.71 -8.33 -12.47
N SER A 36 24.19 -7.59 -13.45
CA SER A 36 23.45 -8.06 -14.65
C SER A 36 21.94 -8.36 -14.54
N VAL A 37 21.17 -7.27 -14.49
CA VAL A 37 19.96 -7.10 -15.33
C VAL A 37 20.44 -6.97 -16.79
N PRO A 38 19.85 -7.69 -17.79
CA PRO A 38 18.66 -7.13 -18.45
C PRO A 38 17.63 -8.10 -19.09
N SER A 39 16.42 -7.54 -19.22
CA SER A 39 15.40 -7.79 -20.27
C SER A 39 14.64 -9.12 -20.31
N SER A 40 13.32 -8.99 -20.38
CA SER A 40 12.35 -10.03 -20.74
C SER A 40 12.58 -10.59 -22.15
N PRO A 41 12.08 -11.80 -22.42
CA PRO A 41 11.22 -11.93 -23.60
C PRO A 41 9.87 -12.62 -23.32
N LEU A 42 8.88 -12.18 -24.09
CA LEU A 42 7.54 -12.74 -24.23
C LEU A 42 7.57 -14.02 -25.10
N VAL A 43 6.95 -15.11 -24.61
CA VAL A 43 6.41 -16.27 -25.36
C VAL A 43 5.34 -16.90 -24.46
N GLU A 44 4.06 -16.55 -24.56
CA GLU A 44 3.04 -17.17 -25.41
C GLU A 44 2.96 -18.71 -25.33
N THR A 45 1.88 -19.24 -24.75
CA THR A 45 1.36 -20.57 -25.09
C THR A 45 -0.16 -20.54 -25.09
N LEU A 46 -0.74 -20.49 -26.29
CA LEU A 46 -2.18 -20.39 -26.55
C LEU A 46 -2.63 -21.59 -27.39
N VAL A 47 -3.51 -22.43 -26.84
CA VAL A 47 -4.28 -23.46 -27.56
C VAL A 47 -5.63 -23.57 -26.81
N LYS A 48 -6.70 -22.79 -27.09
CA LYS A 48 -7.73 -22.97 -28.16
C LYS A 48 -8.04 -24.46 -28.38
N LYS A 49 -9.27 -25.00 -28.25
CA LYS A 49 -10.66 -24.53 -28.45
C LYS A 49 -11.60 -25.45 -27.60
N ASP A 50 -12.95 -25.37 -27.54
CA ASP A 50 -13.95 -24.63 -28.30
C ASP A 50 -15.29 -24.38 -27.53
N SER A 51 -16.29 -23.87 -28.24
CA SER A 51 -17.77 -23.84 -28.10
C SER A 51 -18.49 -24.80 -27.10
N LEU A 52 -19.68 -24.48 -26.53
CA LEU A 52 -20.76 -23.60 -27.03
C LEU A 52 -21.68 -23.03 -25.91
N SER A 53 -22.08 -21.76 -26.07
CA SER A 53 -23.31 -21.05 -25.62
C SER A 53 -24.17 -21.55 -24.43
N SER A 54 -24.46 -20.63 -23.50
CA SER A 54 -25.86 -20.23 -23.28
C SER A 54 -25.99 -18.73 -22.97
N HIS A 55 -26.73 -18.02 -23.81
CA HIS A 55 -26.90 -16.56 -23.78
C HIS A 55 -28.23 -16.18 -23.09
N VAL A 56 -28.15 -15.64 -21.86
CA VAL A 56 -29.27 -14.95 -21.21
C VAL A 56 -28.79 -13.57 -20.76
N GLY A 57 -29.16 -12.54 -21.53
CA GLY A 57 -28.58 -11.20 -21.41
C GLY A 57 -29.40 -10.24 -20.53
N ASN A 58 -28.76 -9.69 -19.49
CA ASN A 58 -29.34 -8.67 -18.63
C ASN A 58 -28.87 -7.27 -19.05
N LYS A 59 -29.87 -6.46 -19.39
CA LYS A 59 -29.77 -5.25 -20.21
C LYS A 59 -29.00 -4.11 -19.52
N HIS A 60 -28.12 -3.47 -20.30
CA HIS A 60 -27.90 -2.02 -20.38
C HIS A 60 -28.35 -1.18 -19.16
N ARG A 61 -27.40 -0.83 -18.30
CA ARG A 61 -27.55 0.33 -17.41
C ARG A 61 -26.29 1.20 -17.49
N ASN A 62 -26.37 2.24 -18.31
CA ASN A 62 -25.39 3.32 -18.30
C ASN A 62 -25.33 3.91 -16.89
N PRO A 63 -24.19 3.88 -16.18
CA PRO A 63 -24.03 4.66 -14.97
C PRO A 63 -23.92 6.12 -15.43
N CYS A 64 -24.99 6.90 -15.21
CA CYS A 64 -24.96 8.34 -15.41
C CYS A 64 -23.73 8.90 -14.68
N LYS A 65 -22.90 9.68 -15.39
CA LYS A 65 -21.68 10.28 -14.85
C LYS A 65 -22.04 11.38 -13.84
N GLY A 66 -22.40 10.96 -12.63
CA GLY A 66 -22.33 11.83 -11.45
C GLY A 66 -20.89 12.28 -11.20
N PRO A 67 -20.67 13.30 -10.34
CA PRO A 67 -19.33 13.75 -10.01
C PRO A 67 -18.49 12.56 -9.54
N SER A 68 -17.36 12.33 -10.20
CA SER A 68 -16.46 11.22 -9.90
C SER A 68 -15.77 11.47 -8.56
N VAL A 69 -16.41 11.05 -7.47
CA VAL A 69 -15.81 11.04 -6.14
C VAL A 69 -14.59 10.12 -6.21
N LEU A 70 -13.40 10.70 -6.06
CA LEU A 70 -12.16 9.92 -6.01
C LEU A 70 -12.24 8.98 -4.79
N PRO A 71 -11.88 7.69 -4.94
CA PRO A 71 -11.92 6.76 -3.83
C PRO A 71 -10.96 7.21 -2.72
N VAL A 72 -11.47 7.26 -1.49
CA VAL A 72 -10.64 7.57 -0.31
C VAL A 72 -9.65 6.42 -0.10
N ARG A 73 -8.37 6.77 -0.01
CA ARG A 73 -7.27 5.82 0.23
C ARG A 73 -6.58 6.18 1.55
N ILE A 74 -6.49 5.20 2.43
CA ILE A 74 -5.98 5.34 3.79
C ILE A 74 -4.57 4.74 3.84
N CYS A 75 -3.67 5.38 4.59
CA CYS A 75 -2.34 4.87 4.88
C CYS A 75 -2.18 4.73 6.40
N LEU A 76 -1.74 3.56 6.84
CA LEU A 76 -1.46 3.25 8.25
C LEU A 76 0.05 3.02 8.41
N ASN A 77 0.63 3.68 9.41
CA ASN A 77 2.03 3.58 9.78
C ASN A 77 2.08 3.44 11.31
N LEU A 78 2.45 2.26 11.80
CA LEU A 78 2.43 1.89 13.20
C LEU A 78 3.82 1.40 13.62
N THR A 79 4.36 2.00 14.67
CA THR A 79 5.59 1.57 15.33
C THR A 79 5.24 1.21 16.77
N LEU A 80 5.52 -0.03 17.17
CA LEU A 80 5.33 -0.51 18.54
C LEU A 80 6.64 -0.42 19.33
N SER A 81 6.55 -0.34 20.66
CA SER A 81 7.71 -0.24 21.57
C SER A 81 8.62 -1.46 21.56
N ASN A 82 8.12 -2.62 21.13
CA ASN A 82 8.88 -3.85 20.91
C ASN A 82 9.66 -3.87 19.58
N GLY A 83 9.65 -2.77 18.81
CA GLY A 83 10.32 -2.66 17.52
C GLY A 83 9.51 -3.19 16.33
N LEU A 84 8.29 -3.71 16.52
CA LEU A 84 7.44 -4.11 15.41
C LEU A 84 6.98 -2.88 14.61
N TYR A 85 7.15 -2.94 13.30
CA TYR A 85 6.81 -1.88 12.36
C TYR A 85 5.81 -2.37 11.31
N ILE A 86 4.72 -1.63 11.10
CA ILE A 86 3.66 -1.98 10.16
C ILE A 86 3.34 -0.76 9.30
N LEU A 87 3.55 -0.89 7.99
CA LEU A 87 3.22 0.13 6.99
C LEU A 87 2.29 -0.48 5.94
N GLN A 88 1.08 0.07 5.83
CA GLN A 88 0.13 -0.30 4.79
C GLN A 88 -0.41 0.96 4.10
N LYS A 89 -0.46 0.95 2.77
CA LYS A 89 -0.92 2.06 1.93
C LYS A 89 -2.15 1.62 1.15
N ASP A 90 -2.83 2.60 0.57
CA ASP A 90 -3.94 2.38 -0.38
C ASP A 90 -5.09 1.54 0.18
N LEU A 91 -5.33 1.61 1.49
CA LEU A 91 -6.44 0.95 2.16
C LEU A 91 -7.77 1.62 1.82
N ASP A 92 -8.76 0.81 1.46
CA ASP A 92 -10.17 1.17 1.59
C ASP A 92 -10.65 0.97 3.04
N TYR A 93 -11.83 1.48 3.36
CA TYR A 93 -12.38 1.36 4.72
C TYR A 93 -12.60 -0.11 5.17
N PRO A 94 -13.14 -1.03 4.32
CA PRO A 94 -13.16 -2.47 4.63
C PRO A 94 -11.78 -3.11 4.83
N GLY A 95 -10.77 -2.70 4.04
CA GLY A 95 -9.40 -3.14 4.20
C GLY A 95 -8.79 -2.71 5.54
N LEU A 96 -9.04 -1.48 5.96
CA LEU A 96 -8.64 -0.98 7.28
C LEU A 96 -9.31 -1.79 8.41
N TYR A 97 -10.62 -2.05 8.32
CA TYR A 97 -11.32 -2.85 9.33
C TYR A 97 -10.73 -4.26 9.48
N ARG A 98 -10.47 -4.94 8.35
CA ARG A 98 -9.81 -6.26 8.33
C ARG A 98 -8.37 -6.22 8.84
N LEU A 99 -7.65 -5.11 8.65
CA LEU A 99 -6.32 -4.92 9.24
C LEU A 99 -6.42 -4.80 10.77
N ILE A 100 -7.34 -3.98 11.28
CA ILE A 100 -7.56 -3.81 12.73
C ILE A 100 -7.85 -5.16 13.40
N GLN A 101 -8.73 -5.99 12.83
CA GLN A 101 -9.01 -7.33 13.34
C GLN A 101 -7.77 -8.23 13.43
N LYS A 102 -6.84 -8.14 12.45
CA LYS A 102 -5.57 -8.89 12.49
C LYS A 102 -4.61 -8.38 13.56
N LEU A 103 -4.66 -7.10 13.89
CA LEU A 103 -3.85 -6.49 14.95
C LEU A 103 -4.41 -6.82 16.34
N GLU A 104 -5.72 -6.89 16.49
CA GLU A 104 -6.39 -7.26 17.76
C GLU A 104 -6.05 -8.70 18.19
N ILE A 105 -5.90 -9.62 17.24
CA ILE A 105 -5.44 -11.01 17.49
C ILE A 105 -3.95 -11.08 17.91
N LEU A 106 -3.19 -10.00 17.73
CA LEU A 106 -1.75 -9.93 18.01
C LEU A 106 -1.45 -9.31 19.40
N CYS A 107 -2.49 -8.99 20.18
CA CYS A 107 -2.43 -8.41 21.52
C CYS A 107 -2.80 -9.43 22.60
#